data_AF-A0A962ISX4-F1
#
_entry.id   AF-A0A962ISX4-F1
#
_cell.length_a   1.000
_cell.length_b   1.000
_cell.length_c   1.000
_cell.angle_alpha   90.00
_cell.angle_beta   90.00
_cell.angle_gamma   90.00
#
_symmetry.space_group_name_H-M   'P 1'
#
loop_
_entity.id
_entity.type
_entity.pdbx_description
1 polymer ?
#
loop_
_entity_poly.entity_id
_entity_poly.type
_entity_poly.pdbx_seq_one_letter_code
_entity_poly.pdbx_strand_id
1 'polypeptide(L)'
;MKHFRSNGLLCALLFASQGLLGAEEPIEEVVVVGSQIKGAQITEALPVSVIDAADIEALGVNSGDELLEYIVEQGQNFFSESENISGGVNSARGDIGAFNLRNLGTGNTLVLLNGRRMVNAASYQTEEVGGSFVPVNTVNSQALPVTGLRRAEVLRDGASAIYGADAVAGVVNYVLKNDFEGFRVTARYDDYDNIPRNDYRLTLEWGTQLESGTSVGAFVNYYHRDRVNSQDDPRWADSDFRRRLSANSPWASSTVFRNDSANSEYGQYDIISSVSGTGLSGVITDSAGEFETFPSGDPRCQWDLGYGTCGAVDGQGTYRHNLNENRDLYSDLDRLNIYAYANHEFDNGIESFNEFTAYLSETNTIRHASTTLSAVAAYEIPANNYYNPLGPCGSPNRLPDAVIGTNVPCTGLAMRIDNYRWTQVPRIVDVDGETYRLVSGLRGEWDAWSWEGALTWSRATREDVTHNRISNTLLQQALNDTTSAAFNPFGGRTNTNIERMLIDVYRDNETELRMLDFKVSNPAVYELPAGPVGFLAGFEYREESFDDDRDPRLDGTIQYVDNSGNTYPYISDVLN
;
A
#
# COMPACT_ATOMS: atom_id res chain seq x y z
N MET A 1 10.58 10.15 -58.79
CA MET A 1 10.10 11.14 -59.77
C MET A 1 8.70 11.60 -59.36
N LYS A 2 8.63 12.61 -58.50
CA LYS A 2 7.45 13.44 -58.21
C LYS A 2 8.03 14.78 -57.72
N HIS A 3 7.88 15.82 -58.53
CA HIS A 3 8.38 17.16 -58.27
C HIS A 3 7.38 17.91 -57.39
N PHE A 4 7.85 18.59 -56.36
CA PHE A 4 7.25 19.85 -55.92
C PHE A 4 8.35 20.87 -55.66
N ARG A 5 8.22 22.01 -56.33
CA ARG A 5 9.17 23.12 -56.41
C ARG A 5 9.02 24.04 -55.20
N SER A 6 10.15 24.46 -54.66
CA SER A 6 10.30 25.61 -53.77
C SER A 6 9.96 26.92 -54.49
N ASN A 7 9.14 27.77 -53.87
CA ASN A 7 9.14 29.20 -54.13
C ASN A 7 9.21 29.92 -52.78
N GLY A 8 10.38 30.48 -52.48
CA GLY A 8 10.56 31.40 -51.36
C GLY A 8 9.95 32.75 -51.71
N LEU A 9 9.14 33.28 -50.79
CA LEU A 9 8.73 34.68 -50.80
C LEU A 9 9.32 35.32 -49.54
N LEU A 10 10.38 36.09 -49.73
CA LEU A 10 10.98 36.94 -48.71
C LEU A 10 10.08 38.18 -48.60
N CYS A 11 9.30 38.31 -47.52
CA CYS A 11 8.51 39.50 -47.24
C CYS A 11 9.09 40.21 -46.01
N ALA A 12 9.80 41.30 -46.25
CA ALA A 12 10.25 42.21 -45.21
C ALA A 12 9.03 42.94 -44.62
N LEU A 13 8.77 42.74 -43.33
CA LEU A 13 7.76 43.50 -42.59
C LEU A 13 8.48 44.51 -41.69
N LEU A 14 8.26 45.78 -42.00
CA LEU A 14 8.66 46.93 -41.20
C LEU A 14 7.97 46.88 -39.83
N PHE A 15 8.75 47.02 -38.76
CA PHE A 15 8.25 47.34 -37.44
C PHE A 15 7.74 48.79 -37.44
N ALA A 16 6.42 48.96 -37.28
CA ALA A 16 5.82 50.21 -36.83
C ALA A 16 5.33 49.98 -35.39
N SER A 17 6.03 50.55 -34.42
CA SER A 17 5.60 50.59 -33.03
C SER A 17 4.41 51.56 -32.89
N GLN A 18 3.21 51.01 -32.72
CA GLN A 18 2.10 51.76 -32.13
C GLN A 18 1.92 51.25 -30.70
N GLY A 19 2.20 52.12 -29.73
CA GLY A 19 1.92 51.86 -28.33
C GLY A 19 0.42 51.74 -28.13
N LEU A 20 -0.02 50.53 -27.81
CA LEU A 20 -1.28 50.31 -27.14
C LEU A 20 -0.98 50.35 -25.63
N LEU A 21 -1.41 51.43 -24.97
CA LEU A 21 -1.65 51.43 -23.54
C LEU A 21 -2.78 50.42 -23.29
N GLY A 22 -2.40 49.16 -23.06
CA GLY A 22 -3.30 48.17 -22.47
C GLY A 22 -3.44 48.52 -21.00
N ALA A 23 -4.68 48.71 -20.55
CA ALA A 23 -4.99 48.64 -19.14
C ALA A 23 -4.47 47.28 -18.64
N GLU A 24 -3.56 47.32 -17.68
CA GLU A 24 -3.10 46.17 -16.92
C GLU A 24 -4.34 45.64 -16.20
N GLU A 25 -4.92 44.54 -16.70
CA GLU A 25 -5.83 43.77 -15.85
C GLU A 25 -5.05 43.46 -14.57
N PRO A 26 -5.63 43.66 -13.38
CA PRO A 26 -4.94 43.33 -12.15
C PRO A 26 -4.59 41.85 -12.23
N ILE A 27 -3.31 41.55 -12.43
CA ILE A 27 -2.78 40.20 -12.42
C ILE A 27 -3.09 39.69 -11.01
N GLU A 28 -3.97 38.70 -10.92
CA GLU A 28 -4.26 38.03 -9.65
C GLU A 28 -2.96 37.42 -9.15
N GLU A 29 -2.45 37.99 -8.06
CA GLU A 29 -1.12 37.64 -7.57
C GLU A 29 -1.17 36.30 -6.85
N VAL A 30 -0.59 35.29 -7.51
CA VAL A 30 -0.60 33.90 -7.04
C VAL A 30 0.45 33.71 -5.94
N VAL A 31 0.00 33.37 -4.73
CA VAL A 31 0.86 32.83 -3.68
C VAL A 31 1.22 31.39 -4.04
N VAL A 32 2.52 31.14 -4.21
CA VAL A 32 3.08 29.79 -4.41
C VAL A 32 3.73 29.28 -3.14
N VAL A 33 3.79 27.96 -2.97
CA VAL A 33 4.52 27.29 -1.90
C VAL A 33 5.95 27.83 -1.77
N GLY A 34 6.39 28.09 -0.53
CA GLY A 34 7.70 28.69 -0.24
C GLY A 34 7.68 30.18 0.07
N SER A 35 6.56 30.88 -0.18
CA SER A 35 6.29 32.21 0.41
C SER A 35 4.89 32.25 1.02
N GLN A 36 4.78 32.79 2.24
CA GLN A 36 3.49 33.04 2.91
C GLN A 36 3.09 34.52 2.85
N ILE A 37 3.83 35.35 2.09
CA ILE A 37 3.55 36.78 1.91
C ILE A 37 2.88 36.97 0.55
N LYS A 38 1.62 37.40 0.57
CA LYS A 38 0.91 37.87 -0.62
C LYS A 38 1.52 39.21 -1.06
N GLY A 39 1.80 39.43 -2.35
CA GLY A 39 2.44 40.69 -2.78
C GLY A 39 3.96 40.66 -2.94
N ALA A 40 4.62 39.63 -2.43
CA ALA A 40 6.08 39.60 -2.44
C ALA A 40 6.58 39.24 -3.84
N GLN A 41 7.45 40.07 -4.41
CA GLN A 41 8.24 39.67 -5.57
C GLN A 41 9.00 38.40 -5.21
N ILE A 42 8.50 37.26 -5.70
CA ILE A 42 9.16 35.98 -5.54
C ILE A 42 10.52 36.16 -6.19
N THR A 43 11.56 36.18 -5.37
CA THR A 43 12.91 36.10 -5.90
C THR A 43 12.96 34.82 -6.74
N GLU A 44 13.52 34.88 -7.95
CA GLU A 44 13.80 33.73 -8.84
C GLU A 44 14.58 32.56 -8.17
N ALA A 45 14.83 32.62 -6.86
CA ALA A 45 15.71 31.77 -6.08
C ALA A 45 15.03 30.57 -5.40
N LEU A 46 13.69 30.51 -5.27
CA LEU A 46 13.04 29.33 -4.68
C LEU A 46 12.86 28.22 -5.73
N PRO A 47 13.38 27.00 -5.50
CA PRO A 47 13.29 25.91 -6.46
C PRO A 47 11.88 25.28 -6.42
N VAL A 48 10.87 26.00 -6.87
CA VAL A 48 9.48 25.51 -6.98
C VAL A 48 9.21 25.01 -8.40
N SER A 49 8.70 23.80 -8.52
CA SER A 49 8.13 23.26 -9.77
C SER A 49 6.61 23.40 -9.72
N VAL A 50 5.99 23.86 -10.80
CA VAL A 50 4.52 23.97 -10.90
C VAL A 50 4.06 23.10 -12.06
N ILE A 51 3.10 22.21 -11.79
CA ILE A 51 2.38 21.44 -12.79
C ILE A 51 0.98 22.05 -12.86
N ASP A 52 0.67 22.75 -13.94
CA ASP A 52 -0.60 23.47 -14.08
C ASP A 52 -1.74 22.58 -14.61
N ALA A 53 -2.95 23.13 -14.66
CA ALA A 53 -4.12 22.39 -15.12
C ALA A 53 -4.01 21.91 -16.58
N ALA A 54 -3.30 22.64 -17.45
CA ALA A 54 -3.13 22.26 -18.85
C ALA A 54 -2.15 21.09 -18.96
N ASP A 55 -1.08 21.09 -18.17
CA ASP A 55 -0.16 19.96 -18.05
C ASP A 55 -0.87 18.73 -17.49
N ILE A 56 -1.65 18.87 -16.41
CA ILE A 56 -2.42 17.77 -15.81
C ILE A 56 -3.40 17.15 -16.82
N GLU A 57 -4.12 17.98 -17.58
CA GLU A 57 -5.02 17.52 -18.63
C GLU A 57 -4.27 16.82 -19.78
N ALA A 58 -3.13 17.38 -20.21
CA ALA A 58 -2.32 16.82 -21.29
C ALA A 58 -1.65 15.49 -20.90
N LEU A 59 -1.23 15.35 -19.64
CA LEU A 59 -0.72 14.09 -19.09
C LEU A 59 -1.84 13.05 -18.95
N GLY A 60 -3.10 13.49 -18.89
CA GLY A 60 -4.26 12.63 -18.74
C GLY A 60 -4.27 11.90 -17.39
N VAL A 61 -3.70 12.53 -16.36
CA VAL A 61 -3.53 11.98 -15.01
C VAL A 61 -4.88 11.81 -14.32
N ASN A 62 -5.04 10.69 -13.63
CA ASN A 62 -6.35 10.27 -13.14
C ASN A 62 -6.42 9.96 -11.65
N SER A 63 -5.29 9.93 -10.96
CA SER A 63 -5.19 9.74 -9.52
C SER A 63 -4.01 10.54 -8.96
N GLY A 64 -3.98 10.70 -7.63
CA GLY A 64 -2.85 11.33 -6.97
C GLY A 64 -1.55 10.59 -7.24
N ASP A 65 -1.57 9.24 -7.26
CA ASP A 65 -0.39 8.44 -7.60
C ASP A 65 0.09 8.63 -9.02
N GLU A 66 -0.81 8.66 -10.01
CA GLU A 66 -0.41 8.91 -11.39
C GLU A 66 0.19 10.33 -11.53
N LEU A 67 -0.31 11.31 -10.77
CA LEU A 67 0.29 12.65 -10.74
C LEU A 67 1.70 12.60 -10.16
N LEU A 68 1.89 11.85 -9.08
CA LEU A 68 3.17 11.68 -8.41
C LEU A 68 4.22 11.04 -9.32
N GLU A 69 3.83 10.09 -10.17
CA GLU A 69 4.75 9.46 -11.13
C GLU A 69 5.33 10.45 -12.14
N TYR A 70 4.64 11.55 -12.43
CA TYR A 70 5.13 12.62 -13.30
C TYR A 70 5.95 13.70 -12.57
N ILE A 71 6.02 13.66 -11.23
CA ILE A 71 6.90 14.55 -10.45
C ILE A 71 8.32 13.99 -10.49
N VAL A 72 9.24 14.70 -11.16
CA VAL A 72 10.64 14.27 -11.34
C VAL A 72 11.35 14.05 -10.00
N GLU A 73 10.98 14.83 -8.98
CA GLU A 73 11.54 14.73 -7.64
C GLU A 73 10.97 13.58 -6.80
N GLN A 74 9.92 12.88 -7.25
CA GLN A 74 9.37 11.74 -6.53
C GLN A 74 10.36 10.56 -6.57
N GLY A 75 10.70 10.05 -5.40
CA GLY A 75 11.61 8.92 -5.20
C GLY A 75 10.91 7.57 -5.33
N GLN A 76 11.62 6.50 -4.96
CA GLN A 76 11.01 5.18 -4.95
C GLN A 76 9.98 5.09 -3.83
N ASN A 77 8.78 4.62 -4.17
CA ASN A 77 7.72 4.42 -3.18
C ASN A 77 7.49 2.92 -2.97
N PHE A 78 7.66 2.46 -1.73
CA PHE A 78 7.30 1.11 -1.29
C PHE A 78 6.00 1.11 -0.48
N PHE A 79 5.42 2.28 -0.20
CA PHE A 79 4.16 2.46 0.50
C PHE A 79 3.02 2.39 -0.52
N SER A 80 2.66 1.14 -0.89
CA SER A 80 1.65 0.87 -1.90
C SER A 80 0.96 -0.47 -1.64
N GLU A 81 -0.20 -0.68 -2.27
CA GLU A 81 -0.89 -1.98 -2.23
C GLU A 81 -0.03 -3.13 -2.74
N SER A 82 0.88 -2.89 -3.68
CA SER A 82 1.64 -3.96 -4.33
C SER A 82 2.78 -4.52 -3.46
N GLU A 83 3.11 -3.82 -2.38
CA GLU A 83 4.25 -4.16 -1.55
C GLU A 83 4.05 -5.50 -0.83
N ASN A 84 5.15 -6.26 -0.70
CA ASN A 84 5.12 -7.61 -0.14
C ASN A 84 6.33 -7.91 0.76
N ILE A 85 7.31 -6.99 0.83
CA ILE A 85 8.58 -7.12 1.55
C ILE A 85 8.46 -6.58 2.98
N SER A 86 7.62 -5.54 3.22
CA SER A 86 7.47 -4.89 4.54
C SER A 86 6.69 -5.70 5.62
N GLY A 87 6.61 -7.03 5.50
CA GLY A 87 6.33 -7.88 6.67
C GLY A 87 4.86 -8.19 7.02
N GLY A 88 4.02 -8.54 6.04
CA GLY A 88 2.69 -9.11 6.31
C GLY A 88 1.66 -8.05 6.74
N VAL A 89 0.94 -8.25 7.85
CA VAL A 89 -0.12 -7.32 8.33
C VAL A 89 0.36 -5.91 8.68
N ASN A 90 1.68 -5.73 8.75
CA ASN A 90 2.29 -4.45 9.08
C ASN A 90 2.55 -3.57 7.85
N SER A 91 2.32 -4.07 6.63
CA SER A 91 2.44 -3.24 5.41
C SER A 91 1.24 -2.30 5.27
N ALA A 92 1.45 -1.17 4.59
CA ALA A 92 0.35 -0.38 4.06
C ALA A 92 -0.42 -1.22 3.02
N ARG A 93 -1.76 -1.21 3.08
CA ARG A 93 -2.65 -1.99 2.21
C ARG A 93 -3.86 -1.14 1.79
N GLY A 94 -4.57 -1.60 0.76
CA GLY A 94 -5.69 -0.89 0.12
C GLY A 94 -5.23 0.21 -0.82
N ASP A 95 -6.16 1.07 -1.25
CA ASP A 95 -5.84 2.20 -2.13
C ASP A 95 -5.03 3.25 -1.36
N ILE A 96 -3.72 3.19 -1.57
CA ILE A 96 -2.76 3.97 -0.80
C ILE A 96 -1.52 4.28 -1.62
N GLY A 97 -1.07 5.53 -1.49
CA GLY A 97 0.20 5.98 -2.04
C GLY A 97 0.85 7.04 -1.16
N ALA A 98 2.09 7.38 -1.48
CA ALA A 98 2.96 8.13 -0.57
C ALA A 98 3.89 9.11 -1.27
N PHE A 99 4.27 10.15 -0.52
CA PHE A 99 5.20 11.18 -0.94
C PHE A 99 6.60 10.86 -0.40
N ASN A 100 7.55 10.63 -1.31
CA ASN A 100 8.95 10.39 -0.97
C ASN A 100 9.87 11.23 -1.86
N LEU A 101 9.83 12.56 -1.67
CA LEU A 101 10.66 13.44 -2.47
C LEU A 101 12.16 13.14 -2.26
N ARG A 102 12.89 13.05 -3.37
CA ARG A 102 14.34 12.92 -3.46
C ARG A 102 14.88 11.65 -2.76
N ASN A 103 14.02 10.66 -2.56
CA ASN A 103 14.33 9.41 -1.87
C ASN A 103 14.87 9.61 -0.44
N LEU A 104 14.38 10.66 0.25
CA LEU A 104 14.78 10.99 1.62
C LEU A 104 13.94 10.25 2.67
N GLY A 105 13.11 9.29 2.26
CA GLY A 105 12.28 8.45 3.11
C GLY A 105 10.84 8.97 3.18
N THR A 106 9.90 8.03 3.21
CA THR A 106 8.48 8.33 3.40
C THR A 106 8.25 9.03 4.74
N GLY A 107 7.42 10.07 4.75
CA GLY A 107 7.11 10.88 5.94
C GLY A 107 7.99 12.12 6.14
N ASN A 108 9.02 12.32 5.30
CA ASN A 108 9.85 13.53 5.33
C ASN A 108 9.39 14.62 4.33
N THR A 109 8.26 14.40 3.65
CA THR A 109 7.64 15.36 2.73
C THR A 109 6.38 15.93 3.36
N LEU A 110 6.28 17.25 3.42
CA LEU A 110 5.07 17.93 3.83
C LEU A 110 4.07 18.00 2.67
N VAL A 111 2.82 17.63 2.93
CA VAL A 111 1.74 17.71 1.95
C VAL A 111 0.67 18.70 2.40
N LEU A 112 0.30 19.59 1.50
CA LEU A 112 -0.66 20.66 1.70
C LEU A 112 -1.80 20.57 0.68
N LEU A 113 -3.00 20.92 1.12
CA LEU A 113 -4.14 21.21 0.27
C LEU A 113 -4.56 22.65 0.50
N ASN A 114 -4.55 23.45 -0.57
CA ASN A 114 -4.79 24.90 -0.54
C ASN A 114 -3.92 25.60 0.53
N GLY A 115 -2.65 25.20 0.63
CA GLY A 115 -1.67 25.78 1.55
C GLY A 115 -1.78 25.33 3.01
N ARG A 116 -2.65 24.37 3.33
CA ARG A 116 -2.92 23.89 4.69
C ARG A 116 -2.66 22.39 4.81
N ARG A 117 -2.15 21.95 5.96
CA ARG A 117 -1.72 20.56 6.19
C ARG A 117 -2.86 19.56 5.99
N MET A 118 -2.50 18.42 5.42
CA MET A 118 -3.35 17.25 5.34
C MET A 118 -3.07 16.31 6.51
N VAL A 119 -4.08 15.57 6.93
CA VAL A 119 -3.89 14.45 7.87
C VAL A 119 -3.07 13.36 7.19
N ASN A 120 -2.16 12.72 7.94
CA ASN A 120 -1.48 11.53 7.45
C ASN A 120 -2.48 10.39 7.24
N ALA A 121 -2.11 9.41 6.43
CA ALA A 121 -2.90 8.21 6.24
C ALA A 121 -3.07 7.49 7.59
N ALA A 122 -4.24 6.90 7.79
CA ALA A 122 -4.49 5.94 8.85
C ALA A 122 -3.84 4.60 8.52
N SER A 123 -2.52 4.60 8.33
CA SER A 123 -1.72 3.41 8.06
C SER A 123 -0.26 3.75 8.31
N TYR A 124 0.55 2.74 8.56
CA TYR A 124 2.00 2.86 8.53
C TYR A 124 2.59 1.56 8.02
N GLN A 125 3.86 1.65 7.62
CA GLN A 125 4.67 0.49 7.30
C GLN A 125 6.09 0.69 7.81
N THR A 126 6.95 -0.32 7.67
CA THR A 126 8.36 -0.21 8.01
C THR A 126 9.21 -0.10 6.75
N GLU A 127 10.05 0.92 6.67
CA GLU A 127 11.00 1.09 5.56
C GLU A 127 12.44 0.95 6.04
N GLU A 128 13.32 0.42 5.18
CA GLU A 128 14.76 0.36 5.46
C GLU A 128 15.38 1.75 5.26
N VAL A 129 15.62 2.46 6.36
CA VAL A 129 16.24 3.79 6.38
C VAL A 129 17.53 3.70 7.19
N GLY A 130 18.65 4.01 6.56
CA GLY A 130 19.96 4.01 7.24
C GLY A 130 20.45 2.63 7.71
N GLY A 131 19.97 1.54 7.10
CA GLY A 131 20.32 0.16 7.44
C GLY A 131 19.50 -0.47 8.57
N SER A 132 18.40 0.15 8.97
CA SER A 132 17.41 -0.40 9.90
C SER A 132 16.00 -0.18 9.38
N PHE A 133 15.07 -1.06 9.75
CA PHE A 133 13.65 -0.86 9.51
C PHE A 133 13.07 0.10 10.56
N VAL A 134 12.40 1.16 10.12
CA VAL A 134 11.72 2.14 10.98
C VAL A 134 10.28 2.35 10.50
N PRO A 135 9.31 2.55 11.41
CA PRO A 135 7.95 2.92 11.02
C PRO A 135 7.92 4.27 10.30
N VAL A 136 7.17 4.34 9.22
CA VAL A 136 6.95 5.56 8.41
C VAL A 136 5.46 5.75 8.14
N ASN A 137 5.04 7.01 8.04
CA ASN A 137 3.67 7.40 7.69
C ASN A 137 3.73 8.70 6.85
N THR A 138 2.78 8.88 5.94
CA THR A 138 2.62 10.07 5.10
C THR A 138 1.15 10.26 4.72
N VAL A 139 0.83 11.35 4.03
CA VAL A 139 -0.51 11.60 3.49
C VAL A 139 -0.80 10.64 2.35
N ASN A 140 -2.00 10.05 2.34
CA ASN A 140 -2.45 9.22 1.22
C ASN A 140 -2.64 10.11 -0.01
N SER A 141 -1.79 9.94 -1.03
CA SER A 141 -1.89 10.64 -2.32
C SER A 141 -3.25 10.45 -3.00
N GLN A 142 -3.89 9.30 -2.80
CA GLN A 142 -5.17 8.94 -3.42
C GLN A 142 -6.36 9.72 -2.85
N ALA A 143 -6.20 10.26 -1.63
CA ALA A 143 -7.16 11.13 -0.98
C ALA A 143 -7.10 12.59 -1.47
N LEU A 144 -6.11 12.93 -2.31
CA LEU A 144 -5.99 14.27 -2.90
C LEU A 144 -6.71 14.29 -4.26
N PRO A 145 -7.70 15.18 -4.45
CA PRO A 145 -8.40 15.28 -5.72
C PRO A 145 -7.47 15.78 -6.84
N VAL A 146 -7.38 15.03 -7.94
CA VAL A 146 -6.87 15.56 -9.23
C VAL A 146 -8.00 16.28 -9.99
N THR A 147 -9.24 15.86 -9.76
CA THR A 147 -10.41 16.57 -10.30
C THR A 147 -10.54 17.94 -9.63
N GLY A 148 -10.69 18.98 -10.45
CA GLY A 148 -10.76 20.36 -9.95
C GLY A 148 -9.40 20.91 -9.51
N LEU A 149 -8.29 20.20 -9.75
CA LEU A 149 -6.94 20.70 -9.49
C LEU A 149 -6.63 21.86 -10.44
N ARG A 150 -6.23 23.00 -9.88
CA ARG A 150 -5.74 24.16 -10.64
C ARG A 150 -4.24 23.99 -10.94
N ARG A 151 -3.48 23.50 -9.95
CA ARG A 151 -2.06 23.19 -10.08
C ARG A 151 -1.57 22.35 -8.90
N ALA A 152 -0.48 21.62 -9.11
CA ALA A 152 0.35 21.05 -8.05
C ALA A 152 1.69 21.80 -7.99
N GLU A 153 2.14 22.15 -6.79
CA GLU A 153 3.39 22.86 -6.57
C GLU A 153 4.35 21.99 -5.75
N VAL A 154 5.61 21.89 -6.17
CA VAL A 154 6.65 21.12 -5.48
C VAL A 154 7.79 22.05 -5.09
N LEU A 155 7.90 22.37 -3.80
CA LEU A 155 9.06 23.05 -3.22
C LEU A 155 10.14 22.04 -2.90
N ARG A 156 11.29 22.18 -3.57
CA ARG A 156 12.39 21.21 -3.51
C ARG A 156 13.40 21.49 -2.40
N ASP A 157 13.13 22.52 -1.61
CA ASP A 157 13.98 22.93 -0.49
C ASP A 157 13.40 22.50 0.85
N GLY A 158 14.28 22.33 1.84
CA GLY A 158 13.88 22.03 3.21
C GLY A 158 13.17 23.24 3.80
N ALA A 159 11.85 23.16 3.93
CA ALA A 159 11.00 24.28 4.30
C ALA A 159 10.61 24.27 5.78
N SER A 160 11.37 23.56 6.62
CA SER A 160 11.06 23.40 8.04
C SER A 160 11.03 24.72 8.83
N ALA A 161 11.76 25.74 8.37
CA ALA A 161 11.71 27.07 8.97
C ALA A 161 10.37 27.79 8.76
N ILE A 162 9.64 27.46 7.70
CA ILE A 162 8.35 28.06 7.37
C ILE A 162 7.21 27.18 7.84
N TYR A 163 7.31 25.88 7.59
CA TYR A 163 6.19 24.96 7.82
C TYR A 163 6.38 24.08 9.06
N GLY A 164 7.61 23.79 9.50
CA GLY A 164 7.87 22.90 10.65
C GLY A 164 8.55 21.57 10.27
N ALA A 165 8.71 20.68 11.26
CA ALA A 165 9.61 19.53 11.18
C ALA A 165 9.35 18.54 10.03
N ASP A 166 8.12 18.46 9.51
CA ASP A 166 7.75 17.48 8.47
C ASP A 166 8.28 17.85 7.06
N ALA A 167 8.73 19.10 6.85
CA ALA A 167 9.16 19.62 5.56
C ALA A 167 10.68 19.50 5.31
N VAL A 168 11.28 18.34 5.61
CA VAL A 168 12.73 18.10 5.44
C VAL A 168 13.11 17.87 3.98
N ALA A 169 12.36 16.99 3.29
CA ALA A 169 12.62 16.64 1.89
C ALA A 169 12.09 17.69 0.91
N GLY A 170 11.01 18.37 1.30
CA GLY A 170 10.33 19.37 0.50
C GLY A 170 8.87 19.53 0.91
N VAL A 171 8.11 20.26 0.09
CA VAL A 171 6.67 20.46 0.26
C VAL A 171 5.96 20.21 -1.06
N VAL A 172 4.86 19.46 -1.02
CA VAL A 172 3.92 19.34 -2.14
C VAL A 172 2.62 20.03 -1.76
N ASN A 173 2.16 20.96 -2.58
CA ASN A 173 0.92 21.71 -2.36
C ASN A 173 -0.03 21.51 -3.53
N TYR A 174 -1.22 20.95 -3.25
CA TYR A 174 -2.31 20.84 -4.20
C TYR A 174 -3.18 22.09 -4.08
N VAL A 175 -3.41 22.78 -5.20
CA VAL A 175 -4.27 23.97 -5.21
C VAL A 175 -5.49 23.69 -6.06
N LEU A 176 -6.64 23.54 -5.41
CA LEU A 176 -7.93 23.28 -6.07
C LEU A 176 -8.58 24.57 -6.56
N LYS A 177 -9.43 24.43 -7.58
CA LYS A 177 -10.30 25.50 -8.06
C LYS A 177 -11.35 25.82 -7.01
N ASN A 178 -11.63 27.10 -6.85
CA ASN A 178 -12.54 27.64 -5.83
C ASN A 178 -13.47 28.73 -6.41
N ASP A 179 -13.58 28.74 -7.74
CA ASP A 179 -14.18 29.76 -8.60
C ASP A 179 -14.80 29.13 -9.86
N PHE A 180 -15.00 27.81 -9.88
CA PHE A 180 -15.57 27.12 -11.04
C PHE A 180 -17.02 27.56 -11.27
N GLU A 181 -17.35 27.90 -12.51
CA GLU A 181 -18.70 28.29 -12.91
C GLU A 181 -19.24 27.36 -14.00
N GLY A 182 -20.42 26.80 -13.75
CA GLY A 182 -21.13 25.94 -14.68
C GLY A 182 -21.24 24.49 -14.20
N PHE A 183 -21.42 23.59 -15.16
CA PHE A 183 -21.57 22.17 -14.93
C PHE A 183 -20.83 21.37 -15.99
N ARG A 184 -20.00 20.42 -15.58
CA ARG A 184 -19.26 19.52 -16.47
C ARG A 184 -19.41 18.07 -15.99
N VAL A 185 -19.62 17.18 -16.94
CA VAL A 185 -19.61 15.74 -16.72
C VAL A 185 -18.55 15.15 -17.64
N THR A 186 -17.65 14.36 -17.06
CA THR A 186 -16.66 13.58 -17.79
C THR A 186 -16.84 12.11 -17.45
N ALA A 187 -16.97 11.27 -18.47
CA ALA A 187 -17.01 9.82 -18.31
C ALA A 187 -15.85 9.21 -19.10
N ARG A 188 -15.17 8.24 -18.51
CA ARG A 188 -14.05 7.52 -19.14
C ARG A 188 -14.18 6.02 -18.90
N TYR A 189 -13.82 5.25 -19.91
CA TYR A 189 -13.76 3.80 -19.90
C TYR A 189 -12.42 3.39 -20.52
N ASP A 190 -11.63 2.61 -19.80
CA ASP A 190 -10.37 2.05 -20.29
C ASP A 190 -10.46 0.51 -20.28
N ASP A 191 -10.02 -0.11 -21.39
CA ASP A 191 -9.96 -1.57 -21.59
C ASP A 191 -8.55 -1.94 -22.05
N TYR A 192 -8.14 -3.19 -21.79
CA TYR A 192 -6.77 -3.66 -21.97
C TYR A 192 -6.71 -4.93 -22.82
N ASP A 193 -5.98 -4.89 -23.94
CA ASP A 193 -5.89 -6.01 -24.90
C ASP A 193 -5.44 -7.35 -24.28
N ASN A 194 -4.60 -7.31 -23.24
CA ASN A 194 -3.90 -8.49 -22.70
C ASN A 194 -4.16 -8.74 -21.21
N ILE A 195 -5.08 -7.99 -20.59
CA ILE A 195 -5.39 -8.11 -19.17
C ILE A 195 -6.92 -8.03 -19.07
N PRO A 196 -7.60 -8.98 -18.40
CA PRO A 196 -9.04 -8.97 -18.22
C PRO A 196 -9.47 -7.94 -17.17
N ARG A 197 -9.18 -6.66 -17.43
CA ARG A 197 -9.43 -5.53 -16.54
C ARG A 197 -10.15 -4.43 -17.30
N ASN A 198 -11.11 -3.79 -16.66
CA ASN A 198 -11.72 -2.55 -17.09
C ASN A 198 -11.65 -1.51 -15.99
N ASP A 199 -11.50 -0.27 -16.41
CA ASP A 199 -11.56 0.89 -15.53
C ASP A 199 -12.72 1.79 -15.95
N TYR A 200 -13.48 2.27 -14.97
CA TYR A 200 -14.57 3.22 -15.19
C TYR A 200 -14.34 4.46 -14.34
N ARG A 201 -14.61 5.63 -14.93
CA ARG A 201 -14.55 6.90 -14.20
C ARG A 201 -15.73 7.77 -14.54
N LEU A 202 -16.31 8.38 -13.52
CA LEU A 202 -17.29 9.45 -13.64
C LEU A 202 -16.84 10.64 -12.81
N THR A 203 -16.64 11.76 -13.47
CA THR A 203 -16.32 13.04 -12.85
C THR A 203 -17.46 14.03 -13.07
N LEU A 204 -17.92 14.64 -11.98
CA LEU A 204 -18.92 15.70 -11.97
C LEU A 204 -18.30 16.96 -11.38
N GLU A 205 -18.36 18.06 -12.11
CA GLU A 205 -17.92 19.37 -11.65
C GLU A 205 -19.10 20.33 -11.73
N TRP A 206 -19.37 21.03 -10.64
CA TRP A 206 -20.43 22.02 -10.57
C TRP A 206 -19.96 23.23 -9.77
N GLY A 207 -20.37 24.42 -10.19
CA GLY A 207 -20.22 25.62 -9.38
C GLY A 207 -21.00 26.79 -9.92
N THR A 208 -21.25 27.75 -9.04
CA THR A 208 -22.01 28.96 -9.37
C THR A 208 -21.53 30.13 -8.52
N GLN A 209 -21.51 31.30 -9.13
CA GLN A 209 -21.41 32.56 -8.42
C GLN A 209 -22.82 33.10 -8.18
N LEU A 210 -23.13 33.48 -6.95
CA LEU A 210 -24.39 34.14 -6.58
C LEU A 210 -24.19 35.66 -6.60
N GLU A 211 -25.26 36.39 -6.91
CA GLU A 211 -25.29 37.86 -6.84
C GLU A 211 -24.95 38.40 -5.43
N SER A 212 -25.09 37.56 -4.40
CA SER A 212 -24.74 37.87 -3.00
C SER A 212 -23.24 37.93 -2.72
N GLY A 213 -22.35 37.76 -3.72
CA GLY A 213 -20.91 37.64 -3.49
C GLY A 213 -20.49 36.26 -2.97
N THR A 214 -21.38 35.26 -3.04
CA THR A 214 -21.09 33.89 -2.63
C THR A 214 -20.70 33.03 -3.84
N SER A 215 -19.54 32.38 -3.80
CA SER A 215 -19.14 31.32 -4.72
C SER A 215 -19.31 29.97 -4.06
N VAL A 216 -20.02 29.04 -4.70
CA VAL A 216 -20.13 27.66 -4.21
C VAL A 216 -19.84 26.69 -5.35
N GLY A 217 -19.22 25.57 -5.02
CA GLY A 217 -18.97 24.52 -6.00
C GLY A 217 -18.64 23.18 -5.37
N ALA A 218 -18.72 22.14 -6.19
CA ALA A 218 -18.39 20.78 -5.83
C ALA A 218 -17.78 20.02 -7.02
N PHE A 219 -16.79 19.19 -6.70
CA PHE A 219 -16.16 18.23 -7.60
C PHE A 219 -16.34 16.84 -7.00
N VAL A 220 -16.84 15.91 -7.81
CA VAL A 220 -17.02 14.50 -7.42
C VAL A 220 -16.33 13.64 -8.47
N ASN A 221 -15.53 12.67 -8.02
CA ASN A 221 -14.89 11.70 -8.87
C ASN A 221 -15.13 10.30 -8.32
N TYR A 222 -15.82 9.46 -9.09
CA TYR A 222 -15.95 8.04 -8.84
C TYR A 222 -15.03 7.28 -9.80
N TYR A 223 -14.27 6.33 -9.27
CA TYR A 223 -13.35 5.49 -10.01
C TYR A 223 -13.53 4.04 -9.59
N HIS A 224 -13.77 3.17 -10.57
CA HIS A 224 -13.78 1.72 -10.41
C HIS A 224 -12.66 1.11 -11.24
N ARG A 225 -12.01 0.09 -10.70
CA ARG A 225 -10.94 -0.66 -11.35
C ARG A 225 -11.08 -2.15 -11.02
N ASP A 226 -11.21 -2.97 -12.06
CA ASP A 226 -11.13 -4.42 -11.90
C ASP A 226 -9.74 -4.85 -11.40
N ARG A 227 -9.69 -5.89 -10.58
CA ARG A 227 -8.41 -6.49 -10.14
C ARG A 227 -7.50 -6.92 -11.31
N VAL A 228 -6.20 -7.01 -11.03
CA VAL A 228 -5.24 -7.68 -11.92
C VAL A 228 -4.69 -8.88 -11.20
N ASN A 229 -4.93 -10.09 -11.71
CA ASN A 229 -4.42 -11.32 -11.14
C ASN A 229 -3.08 -11.71 -11.77
N SER A 230 -2.22 -12.37 -11.01
CA SER A 230 -0.92 -12.86 -11.51
C SER A 230 -1.08 -13.86 -12.66
N GLN A 231 -2.22 -14.54 -12.77
CA GLN A 231 -2.52 -15.47 -13.86
C GLN A 231 -3.00 -14.81 -15.16
N ASP A 232 -3.29 -13.51 -15.15
CA ASP A 232 -3.78 -12.79 -16.33
C ASP A 232 -2.75 -12.73 -17.46
N ASP A 233 -1.46 -12.76 -17.10
CA ASP A 233 -0.37 -12.82 -18.06
C ASP A 233 0.65 -13.91 -17.69
N PRO A 234 1.04 -14.80 -18.62
CA PRO A 234 2.06 -15.83 -18.38
C PRO A 234 3.42 -15.28 -17.93
N ARG A 235 3.71 -14.00 -18.16
CA ARG A 235 4.90 -13.33 -17.66
C ARG A 235 4.80 -13.18 -16.15
N TRP A 236 3.64 -12.86 -15.58
CA TRP A 236 3.48 -12.66 -14.13
C TRP A 236 3.14 -13.93 -13.37
N ALA A 237 2.58 -14.93 -14.04
CA ALA A 237 2.07 -16.17 -13.45
C ALA A 237 3.10 -17.05 -12.73
N ASP A 238 4.40 -16.74 -12.80
CA ASP A 238 5.46 -17.56 -12.21
C ASP A 238 6.52 -16.70 -11.52
N SER A 239 6.91 -17.17 -10.34
CA SER A 239 7.91 -16.54 -9.47
C SER A 239 9.33 -17.04 -9.78
N ASP A 240 9.49 -18.15 -10.50
CA ASP A 240 10.78 -18.57 -11.01
C ASP A 240 11.17 -17.77 -12.26
N PHE A 241 12.05 -16.79 -12.09
CA PHE A 241 12.48 -15.94 -13.20
C PHE A 241 13.56 -16.59 -14.06
N ARG A 242 14.08 -17.78 -13.71
CA ARG A 242 15.09 -18.48 -14.52
C ARG A 242 14.59 -18.79 -15.93
N ARG A 243 13.28 -19.07 -16.09
CA ARG A 243 12.67 -19.29 -17.42
C ARG A 243 12.71 -18.07 -18.34
N ARG A 244 12.89 -16.86 -17.78
CA ARG A 244 13.01 -15.62 -18.56
C ARG A 244 14.43 -15.40 -19.06
N LEU A 245 15.41 -16.13 -18.52
CA LEU A 245 16.78 -16.08 -18.97
C LEU A 245 16.95 -16.99 -20.19
N SER A 246 17.76 -16.56 -21.15
CA SER A 246 18.12 -17.42 -22.27
C SER A 246 18.83 -18.68 -21.75
N ALA A 247 18.65 -19.82 -22.41
CA ALA A 247 19.30 -21.07 -22.01
C ALA A 247 20.84 -20.98 -21.98
N ASN A 248 21.42 -20.05 -22.76
CA ASN A 248 22.86 -19.80 -22.82
C ASN A 248 23.34 -18.73 -21.83
N SER A 249 22.42 -18.14 -21.05
CA SER A 249 22.77 -17.19 -19.99
C SER A 249 23.64 -17.88 -18.94
N PRO A 250 24.75 -17.26 -18.48
CA PRO A 250 25.55 -17.82 -17.38
C PRO A 250 24.75 -17.89 -16.07
N TRP A 251 23.58 -17.25 -16.01
CA TRP A 251 22.68 -17.26 -14.86
C TRP A 251 21.45 -18.17 -15.04
N ALA A 252 21.32 -18.89 -16.15
CA ALA A 252 20.11 -19.70 -16.45
C ALA A 252 19.79 -20.72 -15.35
N SER A 253 20.81 -21.27 -14.68
CA SER A 253 20.65 -22.21 -13.56
C SER A 253 20.83 -21.56 -12.18
N SER A 254 21.05 -20.24 -12.11
CA SER A 254 21.33 -19.56 -10.85
C SER A 254 20.08 -19.49 -9.98
N THR A 255 20.17 -19.97 -8.74
CA THR A 255 19.07 -19.96 -7.78
C THR A 255 18.71 -18.55 -7.30
N VAL A 256 19.53 -17.53 -7.56
CA VAL A 256 19.22 -16.12 -7.24
C VAL A 256 17.97 -15.62 -7.98
N PHE A 257 17.63 -16.24 -9.12
CA PHE A 257 16.42 -15.93 -9.89
C PHE A 257 15.23 -16.84 -9.57
N ARG A 258 15.38 -17.77 -8.61
CA ARG A 258 14.31 -18.69 -8.20
C ARG A 258 13.56 -18.11 -7.01
N ASN A 259 12.53 -17.32 -7.28
CA ASN A 259 11.75 -16.62 -6.25
C ASN A 259 10.55 -17.43 -5.73
N ASP A 260 10.43 -18.71 -6.09
CA ASP A 260 9.44 -19.61 -5.49
C ASP A 260 9.69 -19.76 -3.99
N SER A 261 8.63 -19.99 -3.21
CA SER A 261 8.75 -20.32 -1.80
C SER A 261 9.31 -21.73 -1.62
N ALA A 262 10.25 -21.89 -0.69
CA ALA A 262 10.69 -23.21 -0.24
C ALA A 262 9.60 -23.94 0.58
N ASN A 263 8.60 -23.21 1.06
CA ASN A 263 7.46 -23.73 1.79
C ASN A 263 6.31 -24.02 0.82
N SER A 264 5.74 -25.23 0.90
CA SER A 264 4.58 -25.65 0.11
C SER A 264 3.62 -26.49 0.96
N GLU A 265 2.49 -26.90 0.37
CA GLU A 265 1.58 -27.89 0.97
C GLU A 265 2.21 -29.28 1.14
N TYR A 266 3.35 -29.50 0.50
CA TYR A 266 4.17 -30.69 0.70
C TYR A 266 5.31 -30.33 1.64
N GLY A 267 5.11 -30.71 2.91
CA GLY A 267 6.01 -30.33 3.98
C GLY A 267 7.22 -31.24 4.14
N GLN A 268 8.12 -30.76 5.00
CA GLN A 268 9.19 -31.53 5.62
C GLN A 268 8.84 -31.77 7.08
N TYR A 269 9.13 -32.98 7.55
CA TYR A 269 8.79 -33.43 8.90
C TYR A 269 9.98 -34.12 9.56
N ASP A 270 10.22 -33.79 10.83
CA ASP A 270 11.25 -34.40 11.67
C ASP A 270 10.62 -35.25 12.79
N ILE A 271 11.08 -36.49 12.95
CA ILE A 271 10.65 -37.35 14.05
C ILE A 271 11.29 -36.87 15.36
N ILE A 272 10.47 -36.45 16.33
CA ILE A 272 10.93 -35.83 17.58
C ILE A 272 11.84 -36.77 18.40
N SER A 273 11.51 -38.07 18.43
CA SER A 273 12.34 -39.06 19.10
C SER A 273 13.44 -39.58 18.18
N SER A 274 14.60 -39.93 18.73
CA SER A 274 15.65 -40.59 17.95
C SER A 274 15.13 -41.78 17.14
N VAL A 275 15.42 -41.76 15.84
CA VAL A 275 15.14 -42.87 14.91
C VAL A 275 16.16 -44.02 15.02
N SER A 276 17.16 -43.89 15.90
CA SER A 276 18.14 -44.94 16.17
C SER A 276 17.43 -46.15 16.78
N GLY A 277 17.36 -47.24 16.01
CA GLY A 277 16.71 -48.49 16.41
C GLY A 277 15.27 -48.67 15.89
N THR A 278 14.66 -47.66 15.25
CA THR A 278 13.34 -47.81 14.59
C THR A 278 13.43 -48.46 13.21
N GLY A 279 14.64 -48.50 12.62
CA GLY A 279 14.86 -48.98 11.26
C GLY A 279 14.37 -48.04 10.16
N LEU A 280 13.96 -46.81 10.51
CA LEU A 280 13.44 -45.82 9.56
C LEU A 280 14.53 -45.09 8.76
N SER A 281 15.74 -44.96 9.32
CA SER A 281 16.82 -44.22 8.66
C SER A 281 17.27 -44.91 7.36
N GLY A 282 17.32 -44.14 6.28
CA GLY A 282 17.57 -44.60 4.92
C GLY A 282 16.39 -45.34 4.26
N VAL A 283 15.23 -45.39 4.93
CA VAL A 283 14.01 -46.05 4.43
C VAL A 283 12.85 -45.06 4.34
N ILE A 284 12.52 -44.40 5.46
CA ILE A 284 11.50 -43.35 5.56
C ILE A 284 12.15 -41.99 5.84
N THR A 285 13.14 -41.97 6.72
CA THR A 285 13.81 -40.74 7.12
C THR A 285 15.27 -40.76 6.71
N ASP A 286 15.92 -39.61 6.77
CA ASP A 286 17.37 -39.52 6.70
C ASP A 286 18.02 -39.98 8.04
N SER A 287 19.28 -39.61 8.28
CA SER A 287 19.94 -39.90 9.57
C SER A 287 19.54 -38.98 10.71
N ALA A 288 19.03 -37.78 10.41
CA ALA A 288 18.53 -36.83 11.40
C ALA A 288 17.12 -37.21 11.89
N GLY A 289 16.33 -37.91 11.06
CA GLY A 289 14.94 -38.24 11.36
C GLY A 289 13.94 -37.53 10.45
N GLU A 290 14.42 -36.91 9.37
CA GLU A 290 13.65 -36.03 8.49
C GLU A 290 13.17 -36.75 7.23
N PHE A 291 11.97 -36.40 6.78
CA PHE A 291 11.45 -36.80 5.47
C PHE A 291 10.66 -35.66 4.80
N GLU A 292 10.62 -35.69 3.48
CA GLU A 292 9.89 -34.73 2.65
C GLU A 292 8.65 -35.39 2.04
N THR A 293 7.67 -34.58 1.68
CA THR A 293 6.49 -35.04 0.94
C THR A 293 6.41 -34.38 -0.44
N PHE A 294 5.67 -35.01 -1.35
CA PHE A 294 5.50 -34.58 -2.75
C PHE A 294 4.11 -34.96 -3.26
N PRO A 295 3.63 -34.35 -4.38
CA PRO A 295 2.46 -34.86 -5.08
C PRO A 295 2.71 -36.29 -5.57
N SER A 296 1.67 -37.13 -5.56
CA SER A 296 1.78 -38.48 -6.11
C SER A 296 2.19 -38.44 -7.58
N GLY A 297 3.15 -39.29 -7.95
CA GLY A 297 3.74 -39.35 -9.29
C GLY A 297 4.97 -38.45 -9.49
N ASP A 298 5.37 -37.66 -8.48
CA ASP A 298 6.66 -36.96 -8.51
C ASP A 298 7.83 -37.97 -8.61
N PRO A 299 8.86 -37.72 -9.43
CA PRO A 299 10.01 -38.63 -9.58
C PRO A 299 10.75 -38.95 -8.26
N ARG A 300 10.60 -38.10 -7.24
CA ARG A 300 11.20 -38.27 -5.92
C ARG A 300 10.42 -39.22 -5.01
N CYS A 301 9.17 -39.54 -5.34
CA CYS A 301 8.31 -40.42 -4.53
C CYS A 301 8.97 -41.78 -4.23
N GLN A 302 8.98 -42.17 -2.96
CA GLN A 302 9.51 -43.47 -2.51
C GLN A 302 8.42 -44.35 -1.89
N TRP A 303 7.42 -43.76 -1.23
CA TRP A 303 6.23 -44.47 -0.73
C TRP A 303 4.97 -43.61 -0.80
N ASP A 304 3.82 -44.26 -0.91
CA ASP A 304 2.52 -43.60 -0.97
C ASP A 304 1.97 -43.30 0.43
N LEU A 305 1.42 -42.11 0.63
CA LEU A 305 0.74 -41.70 1.86
C LEU A 305 -0.77 -41.90 1.81
N GLY A 306 -1.33 -42.21 0.63
CA GLY A 306 -2.75 -42.53 0.45
C GLY A 306 -3.67 -41.33 0.27
N TYR A 307 -3.11 -40.11 0.16
CA TYR A 307 -3.88 -38.86 0.02
C TYR A 307 -3.66 -38.15 -1.33
N GLY A 308 -3.16 -38.87 -2.35
CA GLY A 308 -2.64 -38.23 -3.56
C GLY A 308 -1.27 -37.57 -3.35
N THR A 309 -0.60 -37.92 -2.27
CA THR A 309 0.75 -37.47 -1.89
C THR A 309 1.64 -38.68 -1.60
N CYS A 310 2.94 -38.47 -1.63
CA CYS A 310 3.94 -39.49 -1.35
C CYS A 310 5.03 -38.91 -0.43
N GLY A 311 5.81 -39.78 0.20
CA GLY A 311 7.00 -39.38 0.95
C GLY A 311 8.29 -39.81 0.27
N ALA A 312 9.37 -39.12 0.63
CA ALA A 312 10.75 -39.50 0.32
C ALA A 312 11.68 -39.13 1.48
N VAL A 313 12.79 -39.87 1.62
CA VAL A 313 13.85 -39.55 2.58
C VAL A 313 14.39 -38.15 2.27
N ASP A 314 14.64 -37.33 3.30
CA ASP A 314 15.15 -35.97 3.10
C ASP A 314 16.43 -35.90 2.23
N GLY A 315 16.64 -34.77 1.57
CA GLY A 315 17.75 -34.52 0.67
C GLY A 315 17.44 -34.81 -0.81
N GLN A 316 16.18 -35.07 -1.17
CA GLN A 316 15.75 -35.11 -2.58
C GLN A 316 15.46 -33.72 -3.14
N GLY A 317 15.36 -32.73 -2.25
CA GLY A 317 15.11 -31.33 -2.56
C GLY A 317 13.63 -31.01 -2.44
N THR A 318 13.33 -29.89 -1.78
CA THR A 318 11.96 -29.47 -1.46
C THR A 318 11.08 -29.22 -2.68
N TYR A 319 9.81 -29.56 -2.57
CA TYR A 319 8.79 -29.05 -3.48
C TYR A 319 8.59 -27.56 -3.22
N ARG A 320 8.70 -26.73 -4.25
CA ARG A 320 8.63 -25.27 -4.12
C ARG A 320 7.30 -24.75 -4.62
N HIS A 321 6.72 -23.83 -3.88
CA HIS A 321 5.45 -23.21 -4.22
C HIS A 321 5.67 -21.91 -5.00
N ASN A 322 5.00 -21.79 -6.15
CA ASN A 322 4.97 -20.57 -6.92
C ASN A 322 4.08 -19.52 -6.23
N LEU A 323 4.68 -18.46 -5.70
CA LEU A 323 3.96 -17.38 -5.01
C LEU A 323 3.02 -16.56 -5.91
N ASN A 324 3.11 -16.75 -7.23
CA ASN A 324 2.27 -16.13 -8.23
C ASN A 324 1.21 -17.09 -8.78
N GLU A 325 1.05 -18.29 -8.21
CA GLU A 325 0.05 -19.27 -8.68
C GLU A 325 -1.38 -18.70 -8.64
N ASN A 326 -1.71 -17.92 -7.61
CA ASN A 326 -2.98 -17.20 -7.52
C ASN A 326 -2.87 -16.05 -6.50
N ARG A 327 -2.51 -14.87 -6.98
CA ARG A 327 -2.55 -13.64 -6.18
C ARG A 327 -2.89 -12.46 -7.06
N ASP A 328 -3.46 -11.42 -6.48
CA ASP A 328 -3.67 -10.17 -7.17
C ASP A 328 -2.40 -9.31 -7.11
N LEU A 329 -2.07 -8.70 -8.24
CA LEU A 329 -1.02 -7.69 -8.39
C LEU A 329 -1.57 -6.30 -8.09
N TYR A 330 -2.84 -6.08 -8.42
CA TYR A 330 -3.63 -4.90 -8.09
C TYR A 330 -4.99 -5.36 -7.59
N SER A 331 -5.47 -4.74 -6.50
CA SER A 331 -6.80 -4.99 -5.94
C SER A 331 -7.92 -4.58 -6.89
N ASP A 332 -9.06 -5.24 -6.73
CA ASP A 332 -10.35 -4.68 -7.12
C ASP A 332 -10.60 -3.43 -6.29
N LEU A 333 -10.99 -2.32 -6.91
CA LEU A 333 -11.05 -1.01 -6.25
C LEU A 333 -12.29 -0.22 -6.67
N ASP A 334 -13.01 0.27 -5.66
CA ASP A 334 -13.96 1.37 -5.77
C ASP A 334 -13.48 2.58 -4.98
N ARG A 335 -13.44 3.76 -5.60
CA ARG A 335 -13.02 5.01 -4.96
C ARG A 335 -13.98 6.15 -5.26
N LEU A 336 -14.28 6.95 -4.23
CA LEU A 336 -15.00 8.22 -4.33
C LEU A 336 -14.16 9.35 -3.73
N ASN A 337 -13.90 10.39 -4.53
CA ASN A 337 -13.32 11.65 -4.08
C ASN A 337 -14.36 12.77 -4.22
N ILE A 338 -14.53 13.57 -3.17
CA ILE A 338 -15.39 14.76 -3.14
C ILE A 338 -14.58 15.94 -2.67
N TYR A 339 -14.68 17.06 -3.37
CA TYR A 339 -14.29 18.38 -2.86
C TYR A 339 -15.48 19.31 -3.01
N ALA A 340 -15.76 20.11 -1.98
CA ALA A 340 -16.73 21.18 -2.06
C ALA A 340 -16.18 22.43 -1.40
N TYR A 341 -16.58 23.58 -1.92
CA TYR A 341 -16.21 24.87 -1.35
C TYR A 341 -17.40 25.82 -1.28
N ALA A 342 -17.35 26.72 -0.32
CA ALA A 342 -18.26 27.84 -0.19
C ALA A 342 -17.50 29.07 0.30
N ASN A 343 -17.32 30.03 -0.60
CA ASN A 343 -16.66 31.30 -0.33
C ASN A 343 -17.70 32.41 -0.36
N HIS A 344 -17.59 33.39 0.52
CA HIS A 344 -18.50 34.53 0.54
C HIS A 344 -17.75 35.80 0.91
N GLU A 345 -17.79 36.77 0.01
CA GLU A 345 -17.28 38.12 0.22
C GLU A 345 -18.37 38.97 0.88
N PHE A 346 -18.06 39.52 2.05
CA PHE A 346 -18.93 40.42 2.80
C PHE A 346 -18.75 41.87 2.33
N ASP A 347 -19.77 42.70 2.52
CA ASP A 347 -19.75 44.13 2.16
C ASP A 347 -18.58 44.93 2.77
N ASN A 348 -17.96 44.42 3.84
CA ASN A 348 -16.81 45.04 4.51
C ASN A 348 -15.45 44.59 3.96
N GLY A 349 -15.41 43.82 2.87
CA GLY A 349 -14.19 43.31 2.23
C GLY A 349 -13.54 42.12 2.93
N ILE A 350 -14.19 41.56 3.96
CA ILE A 350 -13.80 40.27 4.54
C ILE A 350 -14.38 39.17 3.65
N GLU A 351 -13.63 38.09 3.48
CA GLU A 351 -14.10 36.87 2.81
C GLU A 351 -14.10 35.72 3.80
N SER A 352 -15.22 34.99 3.88
CA SER A 352 -15.22 33.65 4.46
C SER A 352 -14.90 32.61 3.39
N PHE A 353 -14.08 31.63 3.75
CA PHE A 353 -13.79 30.48 2.89
C PHE A 353 -14.05 29.20 3.67
N ASN A 354 -14.67 28.23 3.00
CA ASN A 354 -15.02 26.96 3.60
C ASN A 354 -14.75 25.85 2.59
N GLU A 355 -14.14 24.77 3.06
CA GLU A 355 -13.76 23.63 2.24
C GLU A 355 -14.18 22.34 2.92
N PHE A 356 -14.69 21.40 2.14
CA PHE A 356 -14.95 20.04 2.56
C PHE A 356 -14.28 19.08 1.57
N THR A 357 -13.55 18.09 2.07
CA THR A 357 -13.09 16.96 1.26
C THR A 357 -13.55 15.66 1.89
N ALA A 358 -13.92 14.69 1.04
CA ALA A 358 -14.13 13.31 1.43
C ALA A 358 -13.45 12.38 0.44
N TYR A 359 -12.75 11.38 0.95
CA TYR A 359 -12.20 10.27 0.21
C TYR A 359 -12.75 8.99 0.82
N LEU A 360 -13.28 8.10 0.00
CA LEU A 360 -13.74 6.77 0.39
C LEU A 360 -13.15 5.76 -0.59
N SER A 361 -12.62 4.64 -0.09
CA SER A 361 -12.13 3.55 -0.91
C SER A 361 -12.49 2.20 -0.31
N GLU A 362 -12.89 1.26 -1.15
CA GLU A 362 -13.07 -0.15 -0.83
C GLU A 362 -12.15 -0.97 -1.74
N THR A 363 -11.40 -1.90 -1.18
CA THR A 363 -10.52 -2.78 -1.96
C THR A 363 -10.61 -4.24 -1.53
N ASN A 364 -10.52 -5.14 -2.51
CA ASN A 364 -10.43 -6.58 -2.29
C ASN A 364 -9.21 -7.15 -3.03
N THR A 365 -8.35 -7.90 -2.32
CA THR A 365 -7.17 -8.52 -2.91
C THR A 365 -6.92 -9.93 -2.43
N ILE A 366 -6.57 -10.82 -3.36
CA ILE A 366 -6.12 -12.18 -3.07
C ILE A 366 -4.60 -12.17 -2.85
N ARG A 367 -4.15 -12.66 -1.70
CA ARG A 367 -2.73 -12.82 -1.37
C ARG A 367 -2.35 -14.29 -1.27
N HIS A 368 -1.05 -14.54 -1.48
CA HIS A 368 -0.46 -15.86 -1.28
C HIS A 368 -0.78 -16.41 0.12
N ALA A 369 -0.94 -17.72 0.23
CA ALA A 369 -1.36 -18.41 1.45
C ALA A 369 -0.37 -18.28 2.61
N SER A 370 -0.85 -18.47 3.84
CA SER A 370 -0.03 -18.34 5.05
C SER A 370 1.11 -19.33 5.14
N THR A 371 2.20 -18.90 5.76
CA THR A 371 3.40 -19.69 6.04
C THR A 371 3.90 -19.43 7.45
N THR A 372 4.73 -20.32 7.96
CA THR A 372 5.39 -20.11 9.25
C THR A 372 6.35 -18.92 9.18
N LEU A 373 6.40 -18.10 10.23
CA LEU A 373 7.49 -17.15 10.46
C LEU A 373 8.66 -17.96 11.01
N SER A 374 9.74 -18.06 10.23
CA SER A 374 11.04 -18.69 10.53
C SER A 374 11.28 -19.23 11.95
N ALA A 375 11.72 -20.50 12.04
CA ALA A 375 12.44 -21.20 13.13
C ALA A 375 11.88 -21.20 14.57
N VAL A 376 10.95 -20.32 14.95
CA VAL A 376 10.48 -20.20 16.34
C VAL A 376 9.28 -21.10 16.59
N ALA A 377 8.28 -21.08 15.70
CA ALA A 377 7.07 -21.91 15.85
C ALA A 377 7.31 -23.36 15.40
N ALA A 378 7.51 -24.27 16.35
CA ALA A 378 7.57 -25.70 16.09
C ALA A 378 6.21 -26.36 16.36
N TYR A 379 5.47 -26.70 15.29
CA TYR A 379 4.21 -27.44 15.42
C TYR A 379 4.47 -28.93 15.52
N GLU A 380 3.83 -29.58 16.48
CA GLU A 380 3.96 -31.02 16.67
C GLU A 380 2.71 -31.73 16.19
N ILE A 381 2.93 -32.79 15.42
CA ILE A 381 1.94 -33.80 15.07
C ILE A 381 2.11 -34.92 16.09
N PRO A 382 1.19 -35.07 17.07
CA PRO A 382 1.29 -36.13 18.05
C PRO A 382 1.28 -37.52 17.41
N ALA A 383 1.85 -38.50 18.10
CA ALA A 383 1.83 -39.89 17.65
C ALA A 383 0.40 -40.37 17.35
N ASN A 384 -0.57 -39.99 18.18
CA ASN A 384 -1.98 -40.36 18.06
C ASN A 384 -2.82 -39.43 17.18
N ASN A 385 -2.23 -38.44 16.49
CA ASN A 385 -2.95 -37.70 15.45
C ASN A 385 -3.53 -38.69 14.44
N TYR A 386 -4.78 -38.48 14.03
CA TYR A 386 -5.48 -39.43 13.17
C TYR A 386 -4.74 -39.73 11.88
N TYR A 387 -4.16 -38.72 11.23
CA TYR A 387 -3.48 -38.81 9.93
C TYR A 387 -1.99 -39.14 10.01
N ASN A 388 -1.44 -39.37 11.20
CA ASN A 388 -0.01 -39.64 11.37
C ASN A 388 0.40 -40.97 10.70
N PRO A 389 1.29 -40.96 9.68
CA PRO A 389 1.73 -42.15 8.95
C PRO A 389 2.54 -43.13 9.81
N LEU A 390 3.08 -42.66 10.94
CA LEU A 390 3.80 -43.44 11.93
C LEU A 390 3.00 -43.54 13.25
N GLY A 391 1.68 -43.36 13.20
CA GLY A 391 0.79 -43.39 14.38
C GLY A 391 0.57 -44.80 14.97
N PRO A 392 -0.33 -44.97 15.96
CA PRO A 392 -0.52 -46.23 16.66
C PRO A 392 -0.88 -47.43 15.78
N CYS A 393 -0.56 -48.64 16.24
CA CYS A 393 -1.03 -49.87 15.60
C CYS A 393 -2.56 -49.90 15.56
N GLY A 394 -3.13 -50.19 14.39
CA GLY A 394 -4.57 -50.14 14.15
C GLY A 394 -5.11 -48.77 13.73
N SER A 395 -4.28 -47.72 13.71
CA SER A 395 -4.63 -46.48 13.02
C SER A 395 -4.86 -46.76 11.53
N PRO A 396 -5.95 -46.24 10.93
CA PRO A 396 -6.23 -46.44 9.50
C PRO A 396 -5.19 -45.79 8.59
N ASN A 397 -4.42 -44.83 9.12
CA ASN A 397 -3.48 -44.02 8.36
C ASN A 397 -2.01 -44.40 8.62
N ARG A 398 -1.75 -45.39 9.48
CA ARG A 398 -0.40 -45.89 9.71
C ARG A 398 0.08 -46.63 8.46
N LEU A 399 1.28 -46.31 8.01
CA LEU A 399 1.93 -47.01 6.89
C LEU A 399 2.13 -48.51 7.22
N PRO A 400 2.04 -49.41 6.23
CA PRO A 400 2.23 -50.84 6.46
C PRO A 400 3.64 -51.16 6.98
N ASP A 401 3.76 -52.19 7.82
CA ASP A 401 5.07 -52.69 8.30
C ASP A 401 6.01 -53.12 7.16
N ALA A 402 5.47 -53.42 5.97
CA ALA A 402 6.26 -53.66 4.76
C ALA A 402 7.04 -52.42 4.28
N VAL A 403 6.60 -51.22 4.67
CA VAL A 403 7.21 -49.93 4.34
C VAL A 403 8.04 -49.41 5.52
N ILE A 404 7.46 -49.39 6.73
CA ILE A 404 8.11 -48.77 7.91
C ILE A 404 8.90 -49.76 8.79
N GLY A 405 8.87 -51.06 8.46
CA GLY A 405 9.44 -52.11 9.28
C GLY A 405 8.64 -52.41 10.55
N THR A 406 9.11 -53.37 11.35
CA THR A 406 8.41 -53.84 12.57
C THR A 406 8.89 -53.16 13.85
N ASN A 407 9.87 -52.26 13.77
CA ASN A 407 10.52 -51.64 14.94
C ASN A 407 9.92 -50.28 15.33
N VAL A 408 8.99 -49.75 14.54
CA VAL A 408 8.21 -48.55 14.91
C VAL A 408 7.21 -48.92 16.01
N PRO A 409 7.25 -48.28 17.21
CA PRO A 409 6.38 -48.63 18.32
C PRO A 409 4.89 -48.58 17.98
N CYS A 410 4.09 -49.44 18.61
CA CYS A 410 2.63 -49.42 18.45
C CYS A 410 1.95 -48.23 19.12
N THR A 411 2.67 -47.46 19.94
CA THR A 411 2.22 -46.14 20.42
C THR A 411 2.33 -45.06 19.35
N GLY A 412 3.05 -45.35 18.25
CA GLY A 412 3.40 -44.41 17.20
C GLY A 412 4.58 -43.50 17.57
N LEU A 413 4.99 -42.67 16.61
CA LEU A 413 6.04 -41.66 16.75
C LEU A 413 5.45 -40.28 16.45
N ALA A 414 5.73 -39.32 17.33
CA ALA A 414 5.39 -37.92 17.11
C ALA A 414 6.42 -37.26 16.19
N MET A 415 6.00 -36.25 15.45
CA MET A 415 6.85 -35.52 14.51
C MET A 415 6.59 -34.03 14.57
N ARG A 416 7.56 -33.26 14.11
CA ARG A 416 7.51 -31.80 13.97
C ARG A 416 7.31 -31.44 12.51
N ILE A 417 6.64 -30.32 12.26
CA ILE A 417 6.56 -29.71 10.93
C ILE A 417 7.68 -28.65 10.83
N ASP A 418 8.67 -28.90 9.98
CA ASP A 418 9.80 -27.96 9.81
C ASP A 418 9.56 -26.97 8.68
N ASN A 419 8.86 -27.42 7.64
CA ASN A 419 8.61 -26.64 6.45
C ASN A 419 7.19 -26.90 5.95
N TYR A 420 6.33 -25.87 5.93
CA TYR A 420 4.96 -26.00 5.41
C TYR A 420 4.38 -24.64 5.02
N ARG A 421 3.59 -24.62 3.94
CA ARG A 421 2.73 -23.50 3.55
C ARG A 421 1.31 -24.02 3.36
N TRP A 422 0.34 -23.32 3.94
CA TRP A 422 -1.06 -23.75 3.94
C TRP A 422 -1.79 -23.32 2.66
N THR A 423 -1.33 -23.81 1.51
CA THR A 423 -1.84 -23.40 0.18
C THR A 423 -3.26 -23.89 -0.14
N GLN A 424 -3.94 -24.53 0.82
CA GLN A 424 -5.33 -24.98 0.65
C GLN A 424 -6.31 -23.82 0.53
N VAL A 425 -6.00 -22.67 1.14
CA VAL A 425 -6.75 -21.43 0.97
C VAL A 425 -5.80 -20.25 0.77
N PRO A 426 -6.11 -19.31 -0.13
CA PRO A 426 -5.40 -18.04 -0.17
C PRO A 426 -5.87 -17.14 0.97
N ARG A 427 -5.07 -16.12 1.30
CA ARG A 427 -5.55 -15.02 2.14
C ARG A 427 -6.35 -14.06 1.26
N ILE A 428 -7.46 -13.56 1.78
CA ILE A 428 -8.24 -12.51 1.14
C ILE A 428 -8.14 -11.30 2.05
N VAL A 429 -7.76 -10.16 1.51
CA VAL A 429 -7.62 -8.91 2.27
C VAL A 429 -8.63 -7.92 1.73
N ASP A 430 -9.49 -7.47 2.62
CA ASP A 430 -10.44 -6.38 2.37
C ASP A 430 -9.95 -5.16 3.14
N VAL A 431 -9.81 -4.03 2.43
CA VAL A 431 -9.37 -2.77 3.05
C VAL A 431 -10.29 -1.66 2.64
N ASP A 432 -10.95 -1.10 3.64
CA ASP A 432 -11.76 0.09 3.53
C ASP A 432 -10.97 1.27 4.09
N GLY A 433 -11.14 2.44 3.50
CA GLY A 433 -10.65 3.61 4.20
C GLY A 433 -11.22 4.92 3.74
N GLU A 434 -11.23 5.81 4.70
CA GLU A 434 -11.96 7.05 4.62
C GLU A 434 -11.05 8.20 5.03
N THR A 435 -11.24 9.37 4.43
CA THR A 435 -10.59 10.59 4.87
C THR A 435 -11.52 11.77 4.68
N TYR A 436 -11.81 12.48 5.76
CA TYR A 436 -12.60 13.70 5.74
C TYR A 436 -11.73 14.89 6.13
N ARG A 437 -11.99 16.04 5.54
CA ARG A 437 -11.40 17.32 5.94
C ARG A 437 -12.44 18.41 5.86
N LEU A 438 -12.47 19.26 6.88
CA LEU A 438 -13.24 20.48 6.95
C LEU A 438 -12.30 21.64 7.24
N VAL A 439 -12.38 22.70 6.44
CA VAL A 439 -11.74 23.98 6.71
C VAL A 439 -12.80 25.06 6.74
N SER A 440 -12.71 25.95 7.72
CA SER A 440 -13.51 27.17 7.76
C SER A 440 -12.63 28.31 8.26
N GLY A 441 -12.63 29.42 7.53
CA GLY A 441 -11.79 30.55 7.87
C GLY A 441 -12.31 31.86 7.35
N LEU A 442 -11.63 32.92 7.77
CA LEU A 442 -11.85 34.28 7.34
C LEU A 442 -10.52 34.87 6.87
N ARG A 443 -10.58 35.68 5.81
CA ARG A 443 -9.46 36.47 5.33
C ARG A 443 -9.92 37.86 4.94
N GLY A 444 -8.99 38.79 4.90
CA GLY A 444 -9.27 40.15 4.46
C GLY A 444 -8.01 40.99 4.35
N GLU A 445 -8.20 42.23 3.95
CA GLU A 445 -7.12 43.17 3.71
C GLU A 445 -7.43 44.52 4.37
N TRP A 446 -6.40 45.18 4.88
CA TRP A 446 -6.46 46.58 5.27
C TRP A 446 -5.18 47.28 4.81
N ASP A 447 -5.31 48.34 4.02
CA ASP A 447 -4.19 48.98 3.35
C ASP A 447 -3.33 47.97 2.57
N ALA A 448 -2.04 47.83 2.90
CA ALA A 448 -1.12 46.85 2.32
C ALA A 448 -0.95 45.58 3.17
N TRP A 449 -1.82 45.38 4.17
CA TRP A 449 -1.79 44.21 5.04
C TRP A 449 -2.85 43.21 4.64
N SER A 450 -2.46 41.95 4.50
CA SER A 450 -3.38 40.83 4.31
C SER A 450 -3.35 39.95 5.55
N TRP A 451 -4.51 39.47 5.99
CA TRP A 451 -4.63 38.52 7.09
C TRP A 451 -5.55 37.36 6.73
N GLU A 452 -5.31 36.22 7.36
CA GLU A 452 -6.10 35.02 7.21
C GLU A 452 -6.05 34.22 8.52
N GLY A 453 -7.16 33.64 8.93
CA GLY A 453 -7.18 32.65 9.99
C GLY A 453 -8.22 31.57 9.71
N ALA A 454 -7.94 30.35 10.14
CA ALA A 454 -8.83 29.21 9.89
C ALA A 454 -8.79 28.16 11.00
N LEU A 455 -9.83 27.36 11.01
CA LEU A 455 -9.92 26.09 11.71
C LEU A 455 -9.85 24.97 10.67
N THR A 456 -9.04 23.96 10.94
CA THR A 456 -8.99 22.73 10.14
C THR A 456 -9.26 21.54 11.05
N TRP A 457 -10.17 20.67 10.62
CA TRP A 457 -10.37 19.34 11.18
C TRP A 457 -10.21 18.33 10.06
N SER A 458 -9.46 17.26 10.30
CA SER A 458 -9.33 16.18 9.35
C SER A 458 -9.15 14.85 10.08
N ARG A 459 -9.80 13.81 9.58
CA ARG A 459 -9.76 12.47 10.15
C ARG A 459 -9.63 11.46 9.02
N ALA A 460 -8.69 10.54 9.16
CA ALA A 460 -8.53 9.39 8.30
C ALA A 460 -8.78 8.12 9.10
N THR A 461 -9.43 7.13 8.48
CA THR A 461 -9.59 5.78 9.02
C THR A 461 -9.19 4.75 7.98
N ARG A 462 -8.77 3.57 8.44
CA ARG A 462 -8.51 2.42 7.59
C ARG A 462 -8.83 1.16 8.36
N GLU A 463 -9.77 0.39 7.83
CA GLU A 463 -10.18 -0.91 8.36
C GLU A 463 -9.61 -1.97 7.42
N ASP A 464 -8.82 -2.89 7.97
CA ASP A 464 -8.10 -3.92 7.20
C ASP A 464 -8.43 -5.29 7.79
N VAL A 465 -9.22 -6.08 7.06
CA VAL A 465 -9.60 -7.43 7.45
C VAL A 465 -8.91 -8.41 6.54
N THR A 466 -8.16 -9.34 7.13
CA THR A 466 -7.57 -10.46 6.41
C THR A 466 -8.27 -11.76 6.77
N HIS A 467 -8.98 -12.32 5.80
CA HIS A 467 -9.63 -13.61 5.88
C HIS A 467 -8.66 -14.77 5.65
N ASN A 468 -9.07 -15.96 6.08
CA ASN A 468 -8.34 -17.21 5.92
C ASN A 468 -6.93 -17.18 6.53
N ARG A 469 -6.76 -16.43 7.63
CA ARG A 469 -5.56 -16.55 8.46
C ARG A 469 -5.65 -17.79 9.32
N ILE A 470 -4.49 -18.24 9.79
CA ILE A 470 -4.40 -19.46 10.58
C ILE A 470 -4.05 -19.08 12.01
N SER A 471 -4.86 -19.57 12.95
CA SER A 471 -4.55 -19.48 14.38
C SER A 471 -3.55 -20.56 14.77
N ASN A 472 -2.44 -20.18 15.39
CA ASN A 472 -1.46 -21.11 15.95
C ASN A 472 -2.10 -22.05 16.98
N THR A 473 -2.95 -21.51 17.84
CA THR A 473 -3.68 -22.27 18.86
C THR A 473 -4.63 -23.27 18.23
N LEU A 474 -5.44 -22.85 17.25
CA LEU A 474 -6.39 -23.75 16.58
C LEU A 474 -5.69 -24.78 15.71
N LEU A 475 -4.58 -24.43 15.06
CA LEU A 475 -3.73 -25.37 14.32
C LEU A 475 -3.24 -26.49 15.25
N GLN A 476 -2.65 -26.15 16.40
CA GLN A 476 -2.17 -27.17 17.34
C GLN A 476 -3.33 -28.02 17.90
N GLN A 477 -4.50 -27.43 18.15
CA GLN A 477 -5.69 -28.19 18.55
C GLN A 477 -6.18 -29.14 17.45
N ALA A 478 -6.17 -28.71 16.19
CA ALA A 478 -6.55 -29.54 15.04
C ALA A 478 -5.54 -30.67 14.80
N LEU A 479 -4.25 -30.44 15.05
CA LEU A 479 -3.21 -31.48 15.03
C LEU A 479 -3.35 -32.46 16.21
N ASN A 480 -3.85 -32.03 17.36
CA ASN A 480 -4.03 -32.90 18.53
C ASN A 480 -5.29 -33.80 18.45
N ASP A 481 -6.16 -33.61 17.47
CA ASP A 481 -7.36 -34.42 17.31
C ASP A 481 -7.01 -35.84 16.85
N THR A 482 -7.66 -36.83 17.47
CA THR A 482 -7.40 -38.26 17.24
C THR A 482 -8.44 -38.90 16.32
N THR A 483 -9.37 -38.11 15.79
CA THR A 483 -10.43 -38.54 14.87
C THR A 483 -10.19 -38.01 13.46
N SER A 484 -10.99 -38.47 12.49
CA SER A 484 -10.91 -37.99 11.10
C SER A 484 -11.12 -36.50 10.91
N ALA A 485 -11.56 -35.79 11.95
CA ALA A 485 -11.69 -34.35 11.95
C ALA A 485 -10.35 -33.62 12.18
N ALA A 486 -9.25 -34.31 12.52
CA ALA A 486 -7.92 -33.71 12.67
C ALA A 486 -7.45 -32.98 11.42
N PHE A 487 -6.57 -31.99 11.56
CA PHE A 487 -5.89 -31.44 10.38
C PHE A 487 -4.99 -32.52 9.76
N ASN A 488 -5.10 -32.71 8.44
CA ASN A 488 -4.25 -33.62 7.68
C ASN A 488 -3.14 -32.83 6.96
N PRO A 489 -1.93 -32.74 7.54
CA PRO A 489 -0.81 -32.05 6.90
C PRO A 489 -0.28 -32.81 5.68
N PHE A 490 -0.61 -34.09 5.51
CA PHE A 490 -0.14 -34.95 4.41
C PHE A 490 -1.06 -34.93 3.19
N GLY A 491 -2.21 -34.25 3.25
CA GLY A 491 -3.24 -34.28 2.21
C GLY A 491 -3.00 -33.37 1.01
N GLY A 492 -1.88 -32.64 0.96
CA GLY A 492 -1.68 -31.58 -0.03
C GLY A 492 -2.81 -30.55 0.07
N ARG A 493 -3.68 -30.45 -0.94
CA ARG A 493 -4.83 -29.52 -0.94
C ARG A 493 -6.21 -30.14 -0.75
N THR A 494 -6.30 -31.44 -0.49
CA THR A 494 -7.59 -32.15 -0.50
C THR A 494 -7.92 -32.75 0.87
N ASN A 495 -9.16 -32.55 1.34
CA ASN A 495 -9.68 -33.12 2.59
C ASN A 495 -8.75 -32.91 3.79
N THR A 496 -8.21 -31.71 3.95
CA THR A 496 -7.22 -31.40 4.99
C THR A 496 -7.83 -31.00 6.32
N ASN A 497 -9.11 -30.64 6.37
CA ASN A 497 -9.79 -30.02 7.51
C ASN A 497 -9.16 -28.69 7.96
N ILE A 498 -8.62 -27.92 7.01
CA ILE A 498 -8.00 -26.60 7.28
C ILE A 498 -8.97 -25.61 7.90
N GLU A 499 -10.26 -25.70 7.59
CA GLU A 499 -11.32 -24.81 8.09
C GLU A 499 -11.39 -24.75 9.62
N ARG A 500 -10.88 -25.75 10.33
CA ARG A 500 -10.84 -25.78 11.80
C ARG A 500 -9.89 -24.78 12.44
N MET A 501 -8.97 -24.22 11.65
CA MET A 501 -7.95 -23.28 12.14
C MET A 501 -8.00 -21.92 11.44
N LEU A 502 -8.95 -21.74 10.53
CA LEU A 502 -9.15 -20.46 9.85
C LEU A 502 -9.79 -19.44 10.78
N ILE A 503 -9.24 -18.24 10.77
CA ILE A 503 -9.74 -17.06 11.47
C ILE A 503 -9.66 -15.86 10.53
N ASP A 504 -10.47 -14.86 10.84
CA ASP A 504 -10.31 -13.51 10.31
C ASP A 504 -9.53 -12.69 11.35
N VAL A 505 -8.70 -11.77 10.87
CA VAL A 505 -7.96 -10.83 11.74
C VAL A 505 -8.11 -9.44 11.18
N TYR A 506 -8.28 -8.46 12.06
CA TYR A 506 -8.42 -7.06 11.69
C TYR A 506 -7.25 -6.20 12.18
N ARG A 507 -7.10 -5.04 11.55
CA ARG A 507 -6.24 -3.94 11.98
C ARG A 507 -6.91 -2.62 11.59
N ASP A 508 -7.45 -1.94 12.58
CA ASP A 508 -8.21 -0.73 12.41
C ASP A 508 -7.36 0.45 12.87
N ASN A 509 -7.11 1.39 11.97
CA ASN A 509 -6.27 2.55 12.26
C ASN A 509 -7.08 3.83 12.13
N GLU A 510 -6.73 4.81 12.94
CA GLU A 510 -7.28 6.15 12.88
C GLU A 510 -6.18 7.21 12.99
N THR A 511 -6.31 8.30 12.25
CA THR A 511 -5.46 9.48 12.40
C THR A 511 -6.34 10.73 12.40
N GLU A 512 -6.12 11.62 13.35
CA GLU A 512 -6.84 12.89 13.44
C GLU A 512 -5.87 14.08 13.43
N LEU A 513 -6.25 15.14 12.74
CA LEU A 513 -5.57 16.43 12.70
C LEU A 513 -6.57 17.53 13.08
N ARG A 514 -6.23 18.32 14.10
CA ARG A 514 -6.94 19.56 14.46
C ARG A 514 -5.96 20.71 14.42
N MET A 515 -6.35 21.80 13.77
CA MET A 515 -5.50 22.97 13.63
C MET A 515 -6.29 24.26 13.75
N LEU A 516 -5.67 25.23 14.42
CA LEU A 516 -6.02 26.65 14.41
C LEU A 516 -4.78 27.42 13.99
N ASP A 517 -4.91 28.25 12.97
CA ASP A 517 -3.83 29.10 12.52
C ASP A 517 -4.33 30.50 12.17
N PHE A 518 -3.40 31.44 12.25
CA PHE A 518 -3.60 32.82 11.86
C PHE A 518 -2.29 33.36 11.31
N LYS A 519 -2.38 34.10 10.21
CA LYS A 519 -1.26 34.81 9.60
C LYS A 519 -1.66 36.23 9.23
N VAL A 520 -0.68 37.12 9.30
CA VAL A 520 -0.75 38.51 8.86
C VAL A 520 0.55 38.84 8.12
N SER A 521 0.42 39.45 6.95
CA SER A 521 1.56 39.77 6.10
C SER A 521 1.43 41.14 5.46
N ASN A 522 2.56 41.73 5.11
CA ASN A 522 2.66 42.94 4.31
C ASN A 522 3.90 42.84 3.41
N PRO A 523 3.77 43.01 2.09
CA PRO A 523 4.87 42.80 1.15
C PRO A 523 5.94 43.90 1.20
N ALA A 524 5.65 45.07 1.75
CA ALA A 524 6.54 46.22 1.78
C ALA A 524 6.31 47.10 3.02
N VAL A 525 6.73 46.62 4.20
CA VAL A 525 6.65 47.43 5.44
C VAL A 525 7.67 48.57 5.45
N TYR A 526 8.76 48.43 4.70
CA TYR A 526 9.81 49.45 4.57
C TYR A 526 10.61 49.24 3.27
N GLU A 527 11.14 50.32 2.68
CA GLU A 527 11.94 50.26 1.45
C GLU A 527 13.44 50.35 1.76
N LEU A 528 14.24 49.41 1.26
CA LEU A 528 15.71 49.48 1.29
C LEU A 528 16.26 49.82 -0.10
N PRO A 529 17.51 50.31 -0.21
CA PRO A 529 18.15 50.50 -1.52
C PRO A 529 18.23 49.22 -2.40
N ALA A 530 18.05 48.04 -1.80
CA ALA A 530 18.05 46.75 -2.46
C ALA A 530 16.64 46.18 -2.76
N GLY A 531 15.58 46.93 -2.43
CA GLY A 531 14.18 46.54 -2.64
C GLY A 531 13.31 46.61 -1.36
N PRO A 532 12.01 46.28 -1.49
CA PRO A 532 11.07 46.30 -0.37
C PRO A 532 11.39 45.21 0.66
N VAL A 533 11.13 45.52 1.93
CA VAL A 533 11.19 44.58 3.05
C VAL A 533 9.77 44.10 3.35
N GLY A 534 9.52 42.82 3.11
CA GLY A 534 8.28 42.16 3.52
C GLY A 534 8.27 41.80 5.01
N PHE A 535 7.07 41.68 5.58
CA PHE A 535 6.82 41.21 6.93
C PHE A 535 5.77 40.11 6.91
N LEU A 536 5.99 39.08 7.75
CA LEU A 536 5.04 38.03 8.03
C LEU A 536 5.10 37.72 9.53
N ALA A 537 3.94 37.61 10.15
CA ALA A 537 3.78 37.03 11.47
C ALA A 537 2.57 36.12 11.50
N GLY A 538 2.60 35.10 12.35
CA GLY A 538 1.49 34.19 12.51
C GLY A 538 1.68 33.26 13.70
N PHE A 539 0.65 32.47 13.98
CA PHE A 539 0.72 31.36 14.92
C PHE A 539 -0.04 30.17 14.35
N GLU A 540 0.40 28.98 14.72
CA GLU A 540 -0.26 27.71 14.43
C GLU A 540 -0.32 26.90 15.72
N TYR A 541 -1.51 26.39 16.05
CA TYR A 541 -1.71 25.36 17.05
C TYR A 541 -2.21 24.11 16.34
N ARG A 542 -1.56 22.97 16.59
CA ARG A 542 -1.82 21.69 15.94
C ARG A 542 -1.85 20.57 16.96
N GLU A 543 -2.86 19.72 16.86
CA GLU A 543 -2.96 18.44 17.57
C GLU A 543 -3.10 17.33 16.53
N GLU A 544 -2.25 16.31 16.66
CA GLU A 544 -2.22 15.12 15.80
C GLU A 544 -2.32 13.88 16.70
N SER A 545 -3.19 12.94 16.34
CA SER A 545 -3.33 11.65 17.01
C SER A 545 -3.23 10.51 16.00
N PHE A 546 -2.74 9.36 16.46
CA PHE A 546 -2.69 8.12 15.71
C PHE A 546 -3.08 6.97 16.64
N ASP A 547 -4.03 6.16 16.22
CA ASP A 547 -4.52 4.98 16.92
C ASP A 547 -4.41 3.75 15.99
N ASP A 548 -3.96 2.61 16.52
CA ASP A 548 -3.80 1.33 15.81
C ASP A 548 -4.39 0.24 16.71
N ASP A 549 -5.66 -0.10 16.47
CA ASP A 549 -6.37 -1.19 17.12
C ASP A 549 -6.15 -2.47 16.31
N ARG A 550 -5.53 -3.46 16.94
CA ARG A 550 -5.14 -4.72 16.30
C ARG A 550 -5.96 -5.84 16.89
N ASP A 551 -6.29 -6.85 16.07
CA ASP A 551 -6.92 -8.06 16.58
C ASP A 551 -6.17 -8.57 17.83
N PRO A 552 -6.88 -8.98 18.91
CA PRO A 552 -6.28 -9.50 20.13
C PRO A 552 -5.23 -10.60 19.91
N ARG A 553 -5.28 -11.33 18.79
CA ARG A 553 -4.30 -12.36 18.41
C ARG A 553 -3.00 -11.80 17.85
N LEU A 554 -3.01 -10.56 17.37
CA LEU A 554 -1.86 -9.83 16.81
C LEU A 554 -1.16 -8.96 17.87
N ASP A 555 -1.89 -8.43 18.85
CA ASP A 555 -1.37 -7.49 19.87
C ASP A 555 -0.89 -8.17 21.17
N GLY A 556 -1.11 -9.48 21.29
CA GLY A 556 -0.70 -10.27 22.46
C GLY A 556 -1.73 -10.35 23.59
N THR A 557 -2.96 -9.88 23.39
CA THR A 557 -4.08 -10.07 24.33
C THR A 557 -4.55 -11.53 24.35
N ILE A 558 -4.65 -12.17 23.17
CA ILE A 558 -4.81 -13.62 22.98
C ILE A 558 -3.44 -14.17 22.57
N GLN A 559 -2.83 -14.93 23.48
CA GLN A 559 -1.47 -15.44 23.29
C GLN A 559 -1.45 -16.89 22.86
N TYR A 560 -0.51 -17.19 21.97
CA TYR A 560 -0.05 -18.55 21.70
C TYR A 560 1.31 -18.76 22.37
N VAL A 561 1.49 -19.91 23.02
CA VAL A 561 2.78 -20.34 23.58
C VAL A 561 3.21 -21.59 22.86
N ASP A 562 4.38 -21.56 22.22
CA ASP A 562 4.92 -22.74 21.55
C ASP A 562 5.51 -23.76 22.54
N ASN A 563 5.95 -24.91 22.04
CA ASN A 563 6.52 -25.98 22.86
C ASN A 563 7.89 -25.62 23.48
N SER A 564 8.53 -24.55 23.01
CA SER A 564 9.77 -24.00 23.57
C SER A 564 9.51 -22.92 24.63
N GLY A 565 8.25 -22.55 24.86
CA GLY A 565 7.84 -21.49 25.77
C GLY A 565 7.89 -20.08 25.18
N ASN A 566 8.09 -19.93 23.86
CA ASN A 566 8.03 -18.63 23.20
C ASN A 566 6.58 -18.16 23.10
N THR A 567 6.38 -16.87 23.34
CA THR A 567 5.07 -16.18 23.26
C THR A 567 5.27 -14.75 22.74
N TYR A 568 4.19 -13.98 22.66
CA TYR A 568 4.21 -12.57 22.30
C TYR A 568 5.26 -11.79 23.13
N PRO A 569 6.06 -10.89 22.54
CA PRO A 569 5.99 -10.37 21.15
C PRO A 569 6.78 -11.18 20.12
N TYR A 570 7.35 -12.32 20.48
CA TYR A 570 8.18 -13.11 19.55
C TYR A 570 7.35 -13.98 18.62
N ILE A 571 6.16 -14.40 19.06
CA ILE A 571 5.19 -15.18 18.30
C ILE A 571 3.77 -14.71 18.65
N SER A 572 2.96 -14.43 17.64
CA SER A 572 1.53 -14.09 17.79
C SER A 572 0.67 -15.36 17.68
N ASP A 573 -0.64 -15.29 17.95
CA ASP A 573 -1.54 -16.41 17.67
C ASP A 573 -1.85 -16.54 16.16
N VAL A 574 -1.28 -15.71 15.29
CA VAL A 574 -1.61 -15.68 13.86
C VAL A 574 -0.39 -16.00 13.01
N LEU A 575 -0.48 -17.02 12.14
CA LEU A 575 0.58 -17.31 11.15
C LEU A 575 0.66 -16.17 10.12
N ASN A 576 1.85 -15.92 9.57
CA ASN A 576 2.04 -14.87 8.55
C ASN A 576 1.29 -15.21 7.27
#